data_AF-A0A250VWM2-F1
#
_entry.id   AF-A0A250VWM2-F1
#
_cell.length_a   1.000
_cell.length_b   1.000
_cell.length_c   1.000
_cell.angle_alpha   90.00
_cell.angle_beta   90.00
_cell.angle_gamma   90.00
#
_symmetry.space_group_name_H-M   'P 1'
#
loop_
_entity.id
_entity.type
_entity.pdbx_description
1 polymer ?
#
loop_
_entity_poly.entity_id
_entity_poly.type
_entity_poly.pdbx_seq_one_letter_code
_entity_poly.pdbx_strand_id
1 'polypeptide(L)'
;MTVPESSPESAAGPTADGPRSTSLSTDAARQLATTTKSEPQMQAITSRWLLKMLPWVDVKGGTYRVNRRLQLRVGRGRVQFEQNGADDIRVIPETLTELPALRGYSDTAALQEIAARFRVREVRTGQVLFDAGQPVTEAYLVVHGRFTRYTTGKYGEQEVTGVITDGDGMGDEAIGQADPLWFSSVRAETPGVVLALNWDTLMAFVERTPSLAVQLDTFAQQQSKPMNRKGEADVPVQAGHVGEPVLAGGFVDYDLAPREYELSLTQTVLRVHTRVADLYNHPMNQTEQQLRLTIEEIRERQEWELVNNREFGLLHNVDYGQRVSTFSGPPTPDDLDELLSMRRKTRLFLAHPKAIAAFFRQCNRRGLVPGTVNLDGHEVPAWRGVPLFPCGKIPISPQHTSSIIALRTGEKDQGVVGLHQTGIPEEYEPGLNVRFMGIDSTAIMSYLVTAYYAMAILVPDAAGILENVQVGRTAE
;
A
#
# COMPACT_ATOMS: atom_id res chain seq x y z
N MET A 1 -78.72 -50.50 -6.94
CA MET A 1 -78.33 -51.40 -8.05
C MET A 1 -78.41 -50.58 -9.34
N THR A 2 -77.52 -50.86 -10.29
CA THR A 2 -77.41 -50.32 -11.67
C THR A 2 -76.94 -48.86 -11.88
N VAL A 3 -75.65 -48.74 -12.22
CA VAL A 3 -75.02 -47.83 -13.22
C VAL A 3 -75.18 -48.55 -14.59
N PRO A 4 -75.27 -47.93 -15.80
CA PRO A 4 -74.38 -46.90 -16.37
C PRO A 4 -75.13 -45.86 -17.26
N GLU A 5 -74.59 -44.87 -17.97
CA GLU A 5 -73.29 -44.62 -18.60
C GLU A 5 -73.29 -43.13 -19.01
N SER A 6 -72.26 -42.34 -18.70
CA SER A 6 -72.09 -40.99 -19.29
C SER A 6 -70.65 -40.82 -19.78
N SER A 7 -70.52 -40.55 -21.07
CA SER A 7 -69.27 -40.21 -21.76
C SER A 7 -68.78 -38.80 -21.37
N PRO A 8 -67.47 -38.51 -21.37
CA PRO A 8 -66.96 -37.21 -20.95
C PRO A 8 -66.96 -36.15 -22.07
N GLU A 9 -67.06 -34.91 -21.61
CA GLU A 9 -67.12 -33.63 -22.32
C GLU A 9 -66.04 -33.41 -23.40
N SER A 10 -66.51 -32.86 -24.53
CA SER A 10 -65.70 -32.17 -25.52
C SER A 10 -65.46 -30.71 -25.10
N ALA A 11 -64.18 -30.36 -24.89
CA ALA A 11 -63.53 -29.06 -25.08
C ALA A 11 -64.38 -27.78 -24.97
N ALA A 12 -64.27 -27.11 -23.81
CA ALA A 12 -64.57 -25.68 -23.70
C ALA A 12 -63.34 -24.85 -24.12
N GLY A 13 -63.41 -24.20 -25.29
CA GLY A 13 -62.51 -23.12 -25.67
C GLY A 13 -62.88 -21.81 -24.95
N PRO A 14 -61.94 -20.86 -24.76
CA PRO A 14 -62.21 -19.64 -24.01
C PRO A 14 -63.06 -18.67 -24.84
N THR A 15 -64.05 -18.08 -24.19
CA THR A 15 -64.89 -16.99 -24.70
C THR A 15 -64.06 -15.71 -24.86
N ALA A 16 -64.12 -15.12 -26.05
CA ALA A 16 -63.58 -13.81 -26.36
C ALA A 16 -64.69 -12.77 -26.25
N ASP A 17 -64.54 -11.77 -25.37
CA ASP A 17 -65.09 -10.43 -25.57
C ASP A 17 -64.22 -9.40 -24.82
N GLY A 18 -63.15 -9.00 -25.50
CA GLY A 18 -62.41 -7.77 -25.24
C GLY A 18 -62.46 -6.91 -26.51
N PRO A 19 -62.24 -5.57 -26.42
CA PRO A 19 -62.40 -4.66 -27.55
C PRO A 19 -61.59 -5.14 -28.76
N ARG A 20 -62.28 -5.32 -29.91
CA ARG A 20 -61.68 -5.70 -31.19
C ARG A 20 -60.63 -4.67 -31.60
N SER A 21 -59.36 -4.98 -31.35
CA SER A 21 -58.23 -4.18 -31.80
C SER A 21 -58.25 -4.08 -33.32
N THR A 22 -58.28 -2.86 -33.85
CA THR A 22 -58.28 -2.57 -35.30
C THR A 22 -56.88 -2.62 -35.92
N SER A 23 -55.86 -2.97 -35.13
CA SER A 23 -54.47 -3.09 -35.57
C SER A 23 -53.75 -4.24 -34.87
N LEU A 24 -52.66 -4.73 -35.47
CA LEU A 24 -51.73 -5.69 -34.85
C LEU A 24 -51.21 -5.12 -33.52
N SER A 25 -51.25 -5.91 -32.45
CA SER A 25 -50.71 -5.48 -31.15
C SER A 25 -49.18 -5.38 -31.20
N THR A 26 -48.60 -4.52 -30.38
CA THR A 26 -47.13 -4.39 -30.27
C THR A 26 -46.46 -5.72 -29.87
N ASP A 27 -47.14 -6.56 -29.09
CA ASP A 27 -46.63 -7.86 -28.67
C ASP A 27 -46.65 -8.88 -29.82
N ALA A 28 -47.69 -8.87 -30.65
CA ALA A 28 -47.74 -9.69 -31.86
C ALA A 28 -46.73 -9.21 -32.91
N ALA A 29 -46.54 -7.89 -33.06
CA ALA A 29 -45.49 -7.32 -33.90
C ALA A 29 -44.08 -7.67 -33.38
N ARG A 30 -43.87 -7.73 -32.06
CA ARG A 30 -42.60 -8.11 -31.43
C ARG A 30 -42.19 -9.56 -31.71
N GLN A 31 -43.14 -10.47 -31.91
CA GLN A 31 -42.82 -11.86 -32.29
C GLN A 31 -42.15 -11.96 -33.67
N LEU A 32 -42.42 -11.02 -34.56
CA LEU A 32 -41.85 -10.95 -35.91
C LEU A 32 -40.72 -9.90 -36.04
N ALA A 33 -40.64 -8.94 -35.12
CA ALA A 33 -39.60 -7.92 -35.12
C ALA A 33 -38.29 -8.44 -34.50
N THR A 34 -37.16 -8.13 -35.13
CA THR A 34 -35.84 -8.42 -34.58
C THR A 34 -35.50 -7.43 -33.47
N THR A 35 -35.33 -7.92 -32.23
CA THR A 35 -34.80 -7.10 -31.14
C THR A 35 -33.30 -6.92 -31.32
N THR A 36 -32.86 -5.67 -31.52
CA THR A 36 -31.43 -5.33 -31.48
C THR A 36 -30.95 -5.47 -30.03
N LYS A 37 -29.95 -6.32 -29.80
CA LYS A 37 -29.37 -6.56 -28.47
C LYS A 37 -28.07 -5.77 -28.34
N SER A 38 -27.86 -5.10 -27.21
CA SER A 38 -26.55 -4.57 -26.85
C SER A 38 -25.63 -5.71 -26.41
N GLU A 39 -24.33 -5.47 -26.44
CA GLU A 39 -23.39 -6.37 -25.78
C GLU A 39 -23.64 -6.42 -24.26
N PRO A 40 -23.28 -7.52 -23.58
CA PRO A 40 -23.29 -7.58 -22.13
C PRO A 40 -22.54 -6.40 -21.49
N GLN A 41 -23.22 -5.68 -20.60
CA GLN A 41 -22.66 -4.54 -19.86
C GLN A 41 -22.30 -4.97 -18.44
N MET A 42 -21.20 -4.43 -17.90
CA MET A 42 -20.70 -4.78 -16.57
C MET A 42 -20.46 -3.52 -15.74
N GLN A 43 -21.08 -3.46 -14.56
CA GLN A 43 -20.98 -2.29 -13.67
C GLN A 43 -19.63 -2.18 -12.95
N ALA A 44 -18.89 -3.29 -12.83
CA ALA A 44 -17.60 -3.34 -12.14
C ALA A 44 -16.46 -2.65 -12.91
N ILE A 45 -16.65 -2.37 -14.22
CA ILE A 45 -15.62 -1.76 -15.07
C ILE A 45 -15.35 -0.33 -14.58
N THR A 46 -14.10 -0.06 -14.24
CA THR A 46 -13.61 1.27 -13.87
C THR A 46 -12.75 1.86 -14.98
N SER A 47 -12.37 3.13 -14.86
CA SER A 47 -11.51 3.79 -15.86
C SER A 47 -10.09 3.22 -15.92
N ARG A 48 -9.65 2.49 -14.89
CA ARG A 48 -8.34 1.84 -14.75
C ARG A 48 -7.15 2.73 -15.09
N TRP A 49 -7.12 3.95 -14.53
CA TRP A 49 -6.11 4.95 -14.85
C TRP A 49 -4.70 4.51 -14.47
N LEU A 50 -4.52 3.72 -13.41
CA LEU A 50 -3.19 3.24 -13.03
C LEU A 50 -2.60 2.34 -14.13
N LEU A 51 -3.39 1.40 -14.65
CA LEU A 51 -2.94 0.50 -15.72
C LEU A 51 -2.61 1.25 -17.02
N LYS A 52 -3.40 2.26 -17.36
CA LYS A 52 -3.23 3.08 -18.57
C LYS A 52 -2.01 3.99 -18.51
N MET A 53 -1.71 4.54 -17.33
CA MET A 53 -0.66 5.56 -17.17
C MET A 53 0.70 5.00 -16.75
N LEU A 54 0.76 3.73 -16.32
CA LEU A 54 2.01 3.06 -15.99
C LEU A 54 2.77 2.67 -17.26
N PRO A 55 4.05 3.05 -17.39
CA PRO A 55 4.95 2.46 -18.38
C PRO A 55 5.28 1.03 -17.98
N TRP A 56 5.11 0.11 -18.91
CA TRP A 56 5.32 -1.32 -18.69
C TRP A 56 6.68 -1.79 -19.23
N VAL A 57 7.36 -2.61 -18.44
CA VAL A 57 8.66 -3.23 -18.78
C VAL A 57 8.48 -4.73 -18.95
N ASP A 58 9.00 -5.26 -20.06
CA ASP A 58 8.95 -6.69 -20.38
C ASP A 58 10.00 -7.47 -19.59
N VAL A 59 9.56 -8.44 -18.78
CA VAL A 59 10.39 -9.24 -17.87
C VAL A 59 10.39 -10.69 -18.31
N LYS A 60 11.24 -11.01 -19.30
CA LYS A 60 11.32 -12.37 -19.89
C LYS A 60 11.75 -13.47 -18.91
N GLY A 61 12.50 -13.09 -17.87
CA GLY A 61 13.01 -14.01 -16.85
C GLY A 61 12.07 -14.23 -15.66
N GLY A 62 10.88 -13.63 -15.65
CA GLY A 62 9.94 -13.72 -14.52
C GLY A 62 10.30 -12.90 -13.28
N THR A 63 11.56 -12.46 -13.16
CA THR A 63 12.06 -11.65 -12.03
C THR A 63 12.72 -10.36 -12.52
N TYR A 64 12.42 -9.25 -11.86
CA TYR A 64 12.99 -7.93 -12.12
C TYR A 64 13.75 -7.41 -10.91
N ARG A 65 15.06 -7.22 -11.02
CA ARG A 65 15.93 -6.74 -9.94
C ARG A 65 16.14 -5.22 -10.02
N VAL A 66 15.91 -4.52 -8.92
CA VAL A 66 16.14 -3.07 -8.82
C VAL A 66 17.47 -2.82 -8.11
N ASN A 67 18.49 -2.44 -8.87
CA ASN A 67 19.78 -2.05 -8.30
C ASN A 67 19.76 -0.58 -7.88
N ARG A 68 20.01 -0.32 -6.59
CA ARG A 68 20.06 1.03 -6.02
C ARG A 68 21.44 1.33 -5.46
N ARG A 69 21.70 2.62 -5.29
CA ARG A 69 22.83 3.10 -4.50
C ARG A 69 22.47 3.02 -3.02
N LEU A 70 23.40 2.55 -2.20
CA LEU A 70 23.25 2.58 -0.75
C LEU A 70 23.33 4.04 -0.25
N GLN A 71 22.27 4.54 0.40
CA GLN A 71 22.26 5.85 1.05
C GLN A 71 22.29 5.69 2.57
N LEU A 72 23.49 5.66 3.15
CA LEU A 72 23.64 5.74 4.61
C LEU A 72 23.68 7.20 5.03
N ARG A 73 22.71 7.65 5.84
CA ARG A 73 22.74 8.99 6.46
C ARG A 73 23.17 8.92 7.93
N VAL A 74 24.41 8.51 8.18
CA VAL A 74 24.99 8.42 9.54
C VAL A 74 25.24 9.84 10.08
N GLY A 75 25.01 10.08 11.37
CA GLY A 75 25.28 11.33 12.08
C GLY A 75 24.06 12.20 12.43
N ARG A 76 22.82 11.69 12.33
CA ARG A 76 21.59 12.44 12.66
C ARG A 76 20.87 11.94 13.93
N GLY A 77 21.43 10.98 14.65
CA GLY A 77 20.85 10.41 15.87
C GLY A 77 19.61 9.54 15.63
N ARG A 78 19.42 9.03 14.40
CA ARG A 78 18.22 8.27 14.00
C ARG A 78 18.59 7.00 13.25
N VAL A 79 17.96 5.89 13.64
CA VAL A 79 18.12 4.58 13.00
C VAL A 79 17.42 4.55 11.64
N GLN A 80 17.98 3.81 10.67
CA GLN A 80 17.44 3.67 9.32
C GLN A 80 17.02 2.23 9.04
N PHE A 81 16.11 2.09 8.08
CA PHE A 81 15.47 0.83 7.77
C PHE A 81 15.52 0.56 6.26
N GLU A 82 15.72 -0.70 5.90
CA GLU A 82 15.54 -1.22 4.56
C GLU A 82 14.13 -1.81 4.45
N GLN A 83 13.42 -1.48 3.36
CA GLN A 83 12.03 -1.91 3.14
C GLN A 83 11.89 -2.76 1.87
N ASN A 84 11.70 -4.06 2.07
CA ASN A 84 11.52 -5.07 1.03
C ASN A 84 10.08 -5.63 0.98
N GLY A 85 9.09 -4.76 1.23
CA GLY A 85 7.68 -5.11 1.29
C GLY A 85 6.98 -4.43 2.47
N ALA A 86 5.71 -4.75 2.68
CA ALA A 86 5.01 -4.34 3.91
C ALA A 86 5.58 -5.02 5.17
N ASP A 87 5.93 -6.30 5.02
CA ASP A 87 6.24 -7.22 6.14
C ASP A 87 7.74 -7.50 6.30
N ASP A 88 8.55 -7.16 5.31
CA ASP A 88 10.02 -7.29 5.37
C ASP A 88 10.67 -5.91 5.52
N ILE A 89 10.71 -5.45 6.77
CA ILE A 89 11.41 -4.22 7.16
C ILE A 89 12.55 -4.61 8.07
N ARG A 90 13.77 -4.22 7.71
CA ARG A 90 14.99 -4.57 8.46
C ARG A 90 15.73 -3.33 8.88
N VAL A 91 16.33 -3.37 10.06
CA VAL A 91 17.24 -2.30 10.49
C VAL A 91 18.50 -2.36 9.65
N ILE A 92 18.99 -1.21 9.20
CA ILE A 92 20.33 -1.10 8.62
C ILE A 92 21.34 -1.18 9.78
N PRO A 93 22.13 -2.27 9.91
CA PRO A 93 22.91 -2.56 11.11
C PRO A 93 23.83 -1.44 11.56
N GLU A 94 24.49 -0.77 10.62
CA GLU A 94 25.45 0.31 10.88
C GLU A 94 24.78 1.51 11.56
N THR A 95 23.48 1.73 11.30
CA THR A 95 22.72 2.85 11.85
C THR A 95 22.21 2.62 13.27
N LEU A 96 22.32 1.39 13.80
CA LEU A 96 22.04 1.13 15.22
C LEU A 96 22.97 1.93 16.14
N THR A 97 24.15 2.29 15.66
CA THR A 97 25.12 3.13 16.40
C THR A 97 24.63 4.57 16.64
N GLU A 98 23.52 4.97 16.02
CA GLU A 98 22.86 6.25 16.31
C GLU A 98 22.13 6.23 17.67
N LEU A 99 21.74 5.03 18.15
CA LEU A 99 21.11 4.86 19.45
C LEU A 99 22.09 5.20 20.58
N PRO A 100 21.64 5.87 21.65
CA PRO A 100 22.50 6.21 22.80
C PRO A 100 23.26 5.00 23.35
N ALA A 101 22.59 3.85 23.48
CA ALA A 101 23.16 2.62 24.02
C ALA A 101 24.28 2.00 23.16
N LEU A 102 24.24 2.19 21.84
CA LEU A 102 25.17 1.57 20.90
C LEU A 102 26.11 2.59 20.23
N ARG A 103 26.12 3.83 20.74
CA ARG A 103 26.93 4.90 20.17
C ARG A 103 28.42 4.57 20.24
N GLY A 104 29.09 4.63 19.08
CA GLY A 104 30.52 4.34 18.94
C GLY A 104 30.87 2.85 18.93
N TYR A 105 29.88 1.95 18.92
CA TYR A 105 30.13 0.51 18.85
C TYR A 105 30.58 0.09 17.44
N SER A 106 31.68 -0.67 17.35
CA SER A 106 32.36 -0.95 16.08
C SER A 106 32.21 -2.39 15.55
N ASP A 107 31.61 -3.29 16.34
CA ASP A 107 31.46 -4.70 15.96
C ASP A 107 30.25 -4.88 15.03
N THR A 108 30.51 -4.84 13.72
CA THR A 108 29.48 -4.92 12.69
C THR A 108 28.75 -6.27 12.67
N ALA A 109 29.41 -7.36 13.05
CA ALA A 109 28.79 -8.69 13.08
C ALA A 109 27.74 -8.76 14.19
N ALA A 110 28.06 -8.23 15.37
CA ALA A 110 27.09 -8.12 16.46
C ALA A 110 25.92 -7.19 16.10
N LEU A 111 26.17 -6.07 15.43
CA LEU A 111 25.11 -5.17 14.95
C LEU A 111 24.17 -5.86 13.95
N GLN A 112 24.71 -6.62 12.99
CA GLN A 112 23.91 -7.39 12.03
C GLN A 112 23.02 -8.42 12.74
N GLU A 113 23.58 -9.07 13.76
CA GLU A 113 22.89 -10.12 14.49
C GLU A 113 21.74 -9.58 15.38
N ILE A 114 21.91 -8.41 15.98
CA ILE A 114 20.83 -7.70 16.71
C ILE A 114 19.76 -7.21 15.71
N ALA A 115 20.17 -6.58 14.61
CA ALA A 115 19.27 -6.07 13.58
C ALA A 115 18.29 -7.15 13.07
N ALA A 116 18.78 -8.38 12.88
CA ALA A 116 17.97 -9.52 12.39
C ALA A 116 16.93 -10.06 13.40
N ARG A 117 17.04 -9.71 14.68
CA ARG A 117 16.12 -10.17 15.75
C ARG A 117 14.91 -9.28 15.93
N PHE A 118 14.96 -8.06 15.40
CA PHE A 118 13.79 -7.19 15.37
C PHE A 118 12.66 -7.81 14.55
N ARG A 119 11.42 -7.57 14.97
CA ARG A 119 10.20 -8.04 14.32
C ARG A 119 9.25 -6.88 14.07
N VAL A 120 8.68 -6.84 12.87
CA VAL A 120 7.73 -5.81 12.46
C VAL A 120 6.44 -5.94 13.25
N ARG A 121 5.94 -4.80 13.76
CA ARG A 121 4.63 -4.69 14.42
C ARG A 121 3.90 -3.45 13.95
N GLU A 122 2.74 -3.65 13.35
CA GLU A 122 1.81 -2.56 12.99
C GLU A 122 1.08 -2.05 14.24
N VAL A 123 0.91 -0.74 14.33
CA VAL A 123 0.27 -0.04 15.45
C VAL A 123 -0.85 0.84 14.93
N ARG A 124 -2.03 0.73 15.53
CA ARG A 124 -3.20 1.52 15.15
C ARG A 124 -3.23 2.85 15.90
N THR A 125 -3.85 3.88 15.31
CA THR A 125 -4.13 5.13 16.03
C THR A 125 -4.85 4.86 17.35
N GLY A 126 -4.39 5.51 18.42
CA GLY A 126 -4.92 5.38 19.77
C GLY A 126 -4.42 4.14 20.53
N GLN A 127 -3.72 3.22 19.87
CA GLN A 127 -3.14 2.05 20.54
C GLN A 127 -1.96 2.48 21.43
N VAL A 128 -1.98 1.99 22.66
CA VAL A 128 -0.88 2.17 23.63
C VAL A 128 0.14 1.06 23.37
N LEU A 129 1.42 1.44 23.23
CA LEU A 129 2.53 0.49 23.06
C LEU A 129 2.90 -0.17 24.38
N PHE A 130 2.92 0.62 25.45
CA PHE A 130 3.17 0.21 26.83
C PHE A 130 2.70 1.31 27.80
N ASP A 131 2.32 0.89 29.00
CA ASP A 131 1.93 1.80 30.08
C ASP A 131 3.07 1.98 31.08
N ALA A 132 3.13 3.17 31.68
CA ALA A 132 4.06 3.46 32.78
C ALA A 132 3.84 2.47 33.94
N GLY A 133 4.95 1.98 34.52
CA GLY A 133 4.96 1.01 35.60
C GLY A 133 4.84 -0.45 35.17
N GLN A 134 4.63 -0.75 33.88
CA GLN A 134 4.73 -2.12 33.37
C GLN A 134 6.19 -2.53 33.19
N PRO A 135 6.54 -3.83 33.36
CA PRO A 135 7.85 -4.35 33.05
C PRO A 135 8.25 -4.10 31.60
N VAL A 136 9.53 -3.78 31.37
CA VAL A 136 10.09 -3.65 30.03
C VAL A 136 10.37 -5.06 29.48
N THR A 137 9.47 -5.53 28.63
CA THR A 137 9.56 -6.86 27.98
C THR A 137 10.06 -6.79 26.54
N GLU A 138 10.09 -5.60 25.94
CA GLU A 138 10.47 -5.37 24.55
C GLU A 138 11.14 -3.99 24.40
N ALA A 139 12.14 -3.90 23.52
CA ALA A 139 12.67 -2.65 23.00
C ALA A 139 12.05 -2.37 21.63
N TYR A 140 11.90 -1.09 21.29
CA TYR A 140 11.24 -0.66 20.05
C TYR A 140 12.08 0.30 19.25
N LEU A 141 11.99 0.22 17.92
CA LEU A 141 12.44 1.24 16.99
C LEU A 141 11.24 1.71 16.17
N VAL A 142 11.02 3.02 16.10
CA VAL A 142 9.94 3.58 15.29
C VAL A 142 10.37 3.62 13.83
N VAL A 143 9.71 2.84 12.99
CA VAL A 143 9.92 2.87 11.54
C VAL A 143 9.12 4.00 10.92
N HIS A 144 7.85 4.11 11.32
CA HIS A 144 6.91 5.10 10.82
C HIS A 144 5.87 5.45 11.88
N GLY A 145 5.48 6.72 11.89
CA GLY A 145 4.31 7.20 12.61
C GLY A 145 4.67 8.10 13.79
N ARG A 146 3.65 8.76 14.32
CA ARG A 146 3.78 9.71 15.41
C ARG A 146 3.23 9.11 16.69
N PHE A 147 4.04 9.12 17.74
CA PHE A 147 3.69 8.62 19.06
C PHE A 147 3.85 9.71 20.11
N THR A 148 2.93 9.77 21.04
CA THR A 148 2.99 10.67 22.19
C THR A 148 3.47 9.91 23.41
N ARG A 149 4.49 10.44 24.08
CA ARG A 149 4.94 9.98 25.40
C ARG A 149 4.23 10.82 26.46
N TYR A 150 3.60 10.18 27.43
CA TYR A 150 2.84 10.85 28.48
C TYR A 150 3.01 10.16 29.84
N THR A 151 2.82 10.93 30.91
CA THR A 151 2.82 10.47 32.30
C THR A 151 1.53 10.86 32.99
N THR A 152 1.15 10.11 34.03
CA THR A 152 0.01 10.50 34.88
C THR A 152 0.45 11.53 35.90
N GLY A 153 -0.07 12.75 35.80
CA GLY A 153 0.19 13.84 36.74
C GLY A 153 -0.39 13.58 38.13
N LYS A 154 0.00 14.43 39.11
CA LYS A 154 -0.39 14.28 40.53
C LYS A 154 -1.90 14.27 40.80
N TYR A 155 -2.71 14.75 39.86
CA TYR A 155 -4.17 14.84 39.96
C TYR A 155 -4.89 13.91 38.97
N GLY A 156 -4.18 12.97 38.33
CA GLY A 156 -4.76 11.99 37.40
C GLY A 156 -4.88 12.48 35.94
N GLU A 157 -4.49 13.71 35.65
CA GLU A 157 -4.43 14.22 34.27
C GLU A 157 -3.25 13.64 33.49
N GLN A 158 -3.40 13.46 32.17
CA GLN A 158 -2.32 13.01 31.30
C GLN A 158 -1.44 14.22 30.93
N GLU A 159 -0.17 14.17 31.34
CA GLU A 159 0.82 15.17 30.99
C GLU A 159 1.71 14.65 29.86
N VAL A 160 1.69 15.32 28.71
CA VAL A 160 2.51 14.96 27.55
C VAL A 160 3.96 15.38 27.80
N THR A 161 4.86 14.40 27.86
CA THR A 161 6.29 14.61 28.14
C THR A 161 7.15 14.64 26.89
N GLY A 162 6.65 14.15 25.75
CA GLY A 162 7.38 14.20 24.49
C GLY A 162 6.63 13.59 23.30
N VAL A 163 7.20 13.75 22.11
CA VAL A 163 6.73 13.13 20.87
C VAL A 163 7.87 12.29 20.30
N ILE A 164 7.55 11.06 19.90
CA ILE A 164 8.47 10.07 19.33
C ILE A 164 8.08 9.87 17.86
N THR A 165 9.08 9.86 16.98
CA THR A 165 8.93 9.85 15.52
C THR A 165 9.92 8.88 14.87
N ASP A 166 9.86 8.79 13.55
CA ASP A 166 10.65 7.87 12.73
C ASP A 166 12.16 7.91 13.04
N GLY A 167 12.73 6.74 13.27
CA GLY A 167 14.14 6.52 13.60
C GLY A 167 14.46 6.61 15.10
N ASP A 168 13.50 6.96 15.96
CA ASP A 168 13.69 6.99 17.42
C ASP A 168 13.59 5.58 18.03
N GLY A 169 14.39 5.33 19.05
CA GLY A 169 14.36 4.09 19.85
C GLY A 169 13.67 4.26 21.21
N MET A 170 13.14 3.16 21.74
CA MET A 170 12.56 3.08 23.08
C MET A 170 13.03 1.80 23.77
N GLY A 171 13.34 1.89 25.07
CA GLY A 171 13.79 0.76 25.90
C GLY A 171 15.26 0.82 26.30
N ASP A 172 16.01 1.83 25.83
CA ASP A 172 17.34 2.14 26.35
C ASP A 172 17.34 2.49 27.84
N GLU A 173 16.24 3.06 28.34
CA GLU A 173 15.97 3.33 29.76
C GLU A 173 15.96 2.08 30.66
N ALA A 174 15.80 0.88 30.09
CA ALA A 174 15.82 -0.38 30.83
C ALA A 174 17.23 -1.00 30.96
N ILE A 175 18.21 -0.49 30.22
CA ILE A 175 19.57 -1.06 30.19
C ILE A 175 20.25 -0.86 31.54
N GLY A 176 20.77 -1.94 32.13
CA GLY A 176 21.46 -1.90 33.42
C GLY A 176 20.55 -1.92 34.65
N GLN A 177 19.24 -2.11 34.47
CA GLN A 177 18.30 -2.34 35.57
C GLN A 177 17.95 -3.82 35.68
N ALA A 178 17.82 -4.34 36.90
CA ALA A 178 17.52 -5.76 37.14
C ALA A 178 16.05 -6.11 36.80
N ASP A 179 15.10 -5.24 37.17
CA ASP A 179 13.67 -5.36 36.88
C ASP A 179 13.15 -4.03 36.30
N PRO A 180 13.48 -3.72 35.04
CA PRO A 180 13.14 -2.43 34.45
C PRO A 180 11.64 -2.25 34.31
N LEU A 181 11.13 -1.08 34.70
CA LEU A 181 9.75 -0.66 34.48
C LEU A 181 9.73 0.55 33.54
N TRP A 182 8.72 0.65 32.68
CA TRP A 182 8.50 1.83 31.86
C TRP A 182 8.23 3.06 32.72
N PHE A 183 8.97 4.15 32.52
CA PHE A 183 8.77 5.39 33.28
C PHE A 183 7.58 6.23 32.79
N SER A 184 7.19 6.02 31.53
CA SER A 184 6.13 6.77 30.86
C SER A 184 5.34 5.85 29.95
N SER A 185 4.13 6.27 29.61
CA SER A 185 3.27 5.55 28.68
C SER A 185 3.47 6.12 27.28
N VAL A 186 3.32 5.30 26.25
CA VAL A 186 3.43 5.73 24.85
C VAL A 186 2.21 5.29 24.05
N ARG A 187 1.57 6.24 23.37
CA ARG A 187 0.39 6.00 22.52
C ARG A 187 0.61 6.50 21.10
N ALA A 188 0.15 5.75 20.12
CA ALA A 188 0.16 6.15 18.72
C ALA A 188 -0.91 7.23 18.43
N GLU A 189 -0.53 8.36 17.85
CA GLU A 189 -1.45 9.40 17.37
C GLU A 189 -1.83 9.20 15.90
N THR A 190 -0.97 8.52 15.14
CA THR A 190 -1.22 8.09 13.76
C THR A 190 -1.08 6.57 13.67
N PRO A 191 -1.58 5.92 12.60
CA PRO A 191 -1.12 4.57 12.28
C PRO A 191 0.41 4.59 12.15
N GLY A 192 1.06 3.55 12.64
CA GLY A 192 2.52 3.49 12.68
C GLY A 192 3.03 2.06 12.59
N VAL A 193 4.34 1.94 12.34
CA VAL A 193 5.05 0.67 12.28
C VAL A 193 6.26 0.78 13.19
N VAL A 194 6.43 -0.21 14.06
CA VAL A 194 7.58 -0.32 14.95
C VAL A 194 8.27 -1.66 14.74
N LEU A 195 9.58 -1.69 14.94
CA LEU A 195 10.35 -2.91 15.06
C LEU A 195 10.52 -3.22 16.55
N ALA A 196 9.99 -4.36 16.98
CA ALA A 196 10.07 -4.84 18.36
C ALA A 196 11.18 -5.88 18.52
N LEU A 197 11.97 -5.76 19.58
CA LEU A 197 12.96 -6.75 20.00
C LEU A 197 12.63 -7.20 21.41
N ASN A 198 12.38 -8.50 21.59
CA ASN A 198 12.11 -9.06 22.91
C ASN A 198 13.33 -8.89 23.84
N TRP A 199 13.07 -8.44 25.07
CA TRP A 199 14.11 -8.07 26.04
C TRP A 199 14.97 -9.27 26.47
N ASP A 200 14.35 -10.41 26.76
CA ASP A 200 15.07 -11.64 27.11
C ASP A 200 15.98 -12.11 25.97
N THR A 201 15.50 -11.97 24.74
CA THR A 201 16.28 -12.29 23.53
C THR A 201 17.50 -11.37 23.38
N LEU A 202 17.35 -10.08 23.69
CA LEU A 202 18.45 -9.12 23.71
C LEU A 202 19.46 -9.47 24.82
N MET A 203 19.00 -9.69 26.06
CA MET A 203 19.88 -10.03 27.18
C MET A 203 20.63 -11.35 26.96
N ALA A 204 19.95 -12.39 26.48
CA ALA A 204 20.59 -13.65 26.13
C ALA A 204 21.62 -13.51 24.99
N PHE A 205 21.48 -12.51 24.12
CA PHE A 205 22.48 -12.20 23.10
C PHE A 205 23.67 -11.43 23.66
N VAL A 206 23.41 -10.48 24.56
CA VAL A 206 24.43 -9.71 25.29
C VAL A 206 25.32 -10.64 26.11
N GLU A 207 24.75 -11.61 26.82
CA GLU A 207 25.51 -12.62 27.59
C GLU A 207 26.46 -13.45 26.71
N ARG A 208 26.10 -13.70 25.45
CA ARG A 208 26.91 -14.46 24.49
C ARG A 208 27.93 -13.61 23.73
N THR A 209 27.84 -12.28 23.85
CA THR A 209 28.63 -11.33 23.06
C THR A 209 29.37 -10.37 23.99
N PRO A 210 30.60 -10.71 24.43
CA PRO A 210 31.32 -9.92 25.42
C PRO A 210 31.56 -8.45 25.03
N SER A 211 31.78 -8.17 23.74
CA SER A 211 31.96 -6.80 23.23
C SER A 211 30.72 -5.93 23.47
N LEU A 212 29.53 -6.51 23.28
CA LEU A 212 28.25 -5.84 23.48
C LEU A 212 27.92 -5.65 24.97
N ALA A 213 28.21 -6.66 25.80
CA ALA A 213 28.04 -6.56 27.25
C ALA A 213 28.83 -5.38 27.83
N VAL A 214 30.11 -5.25 27.47
CA VAL A 214 30.96 -4.13 27.90
C VAL A 214 30.39 -2.79 27.46
N GLN A 215 29.86 -2.70 26.23
CA GLN A 215 29.25 -1.48 25.71
C GLN A 215 28.00 -1.08 26.53
N LEU A 216 27.09 -2.03 26.79
CA LEU A 216 25.86 -1.76 27.54
C LEU A 216 26.14 -1.46 29.02
N ASP A 217 27.10 -2.14 29.65
CA ASP A 217 27.54 -1.85 31.02
C ASP A 217 28.14 -0.45 31.13
N THR A 218 28.95 -0.05 30.15
CA THR A 218 29.52 1.30 30.08
C THR A 218 28.41 2.36 29.99
N PHE A 219 27.39 2.10 29.17
CA PHE A 219 26.23 2.98 29.04
C PHE A 219 25.42 3.06 30.34
N ALA A 220 25.14 1.92 31.00
CA ALA A 220 24.45 1.88 32.29
C ALA A 220 25.20 2.62 33.40
N GLN A 221 26.52 2.49 33.46
CA GLN A 221 27.37 3.24 34.38
C GLN A 221 27.37 4.75 34.10
N GLN A 222 27.16 5.16 32.85
CA GLN A 222 27.03 6.57 32.49
C GLN A 222 25.64 7.12 32.86
N GLN A 223 24.57 6.35 32.66
CA GLN A 223 23.21 6.73 33.06
C GLN A 223 23.05 6.86 34.58
N SER A 224 23.78 6.08 35.37
CA SER A 224 23.72 6.10 36.85
C SER A 224 24.52 7.24 37.50
N LYS A 225 25.30 8.02 36.73
CA LYS A 225 25.99 9.20 37.26
C LYS A 225 24.98 10.33 37.52
N PRO A 226 25.03 11.01 38.69
CA PRO A 226 24.13 12.12 38.97
C PRO A 226 24.34 13.24 37.95
N MET A 227 23.32 13.49 37.12
CA MET A 227 23.29 14.61 36.19
C MET A 227 22.88 15.89 36.94
N ASN A 228 23.48 17.01 36.55
CA ASN A 228 23.25 18.32 37.19
C ASN A 228 21.78 18.74 37.01
N ARG A 229 21.31 19.74 37.76
CA ARG A 229 19.92 20.29 37.72
C ARG A 229 19.48 20.87 36.35
N LYS A 230 20.33 20.78 35.32
CA LYS A 230 20.11 21.14 33.91
C LYS A 230 20.39 20.00 32.90
N GLY A 231 20.66 18.77 33.35
CA GLY A 231 20.81 17.61 32.46
C GLY A 231 22.08 17.59 31.59
N GLU A 232 23.11 18.36 31.93
CA GLU A 232 24.38 18.36 31.20
C GLU A 232 25.35 17.35 31.81
N ALA A 233 25.84 16.41 31.00
CA ALA A 233 27.05 15.63 31.28
C ALA A 233 28.27 16.47 30.85
N ASP A 234 29.25 16.61 31.74
CA ASP A 234 30.48 17.35 31.49
C ASP A 234 31.31 16.63 30.41
N VAL A 235 31.40 17.21 29.22
CA VAL A 235 32.22 16.71 28.10
C VAL A 235 33.38 17.67 27.93
N PRO A 236 34.65 17.22 27.97
CA PRO A 236 35.77 18.06 27.58
C PRO A 236 35.67 18.37 26.08
N VAL A 237 35.41 19.63 25.77
CA VAL A 237 35.46 20.16 24.40
C VAL A 237 36.93 20.41 24.05
N GLN A 238 37.51 19.55 23.21
CA GLN A 238 38.71 19.90 22.45
C GLN A 238 38.29 20.54 21.13
N ALA A 239 38.49 21.85 21.03
CA ALA A 239 38.44 22.59 19.78
C ALA A 239 39.88 22.71 19.23
N GLY A 240 40.12 22.11 18.07
CA GLY A 240 41.39 22.21 17.36
C GLY A 240 41.38 21.33 16.12
N HIS A 241 40.93 21.86 14.99
CA HIS A 241 41.31 21.32 13.69
C HIS A 241 42.10 22.41 12.95
N VAL A 242 43.38 22.13 12.73
CA VAL A 242 44.24 22.80 11.75
C VAL A 242 44.61 21.73 10.73
N GLY A 243 44.21 21.92 9.46
CA GLY A 243 44.59 21.06 8.34
C GLY A 243 43.62 21.16 7.16
N GLU A 244 44.15 21.02 5.95
CA GLU A 244 43.36 20.83 4.72
C GLU A 244 42.79 19.40 4.69
N PRO A 245 41.47 19.20 4.59
CA PRO A 245 40.90 17.87 4.56
C PRO A 245 41.29 17.15 3.27
N VAL A 246 41.84 15.95 3.41
CA VAL A 246 41.99 15.01 2.29
C VAL A 246 40.57 14.70 1.79
N LEU A 247 40.25 15.14 0.58
CA LEU A 247 39.01 14.76 -0.09
C LEU A 247 39.02 13.23 -0.25
N ALA A 248 38.14 12.55 0.50
CA ALA A 248 37.95 11.11 0.34
C ALA A 248 37.54 10.84 -1.12
N GLY A 249 38.39 10.10 -1.84
CA GLY A 249 38.05 9.58 -3.16
C GLY A 249 36.86 8.63 -3.02
N GLY A 250 35.66 9.13 -3.30
CA GLY A 250 34.44 8.36 -3.17
C GLY A 250 34.25 7.44 -4.37
N PHE A 251 34.38 6.13 -4.17
CA PHE A 251 33.64 5.19 -4.99
C PHE A 251 32.18 5.14 -4.51
N VAL A 252 31.26 4.83 -5.41
CA VAL A 252 29.83 4.74 -5.08
C VAL A 252 29.51 3.29 -4.72
N ASP A 253 29.20 3.05 -3.45
CA ASP A 253 28.75 1.73 -3.00
C ASP A 253 27.36 1.39 -3.55
N TYR A 254 27.25 0.17 -4.06
CA TYR A 254 25.98 -0.43 -4.43
C TYR A 254 25.35 -1.10 -3.22
N ASP A 255 24.02 -1.15 -3.23
CA ASP A 255 23.29 -2.01 -2.32
C ASP A 255 23.68 -3.48 -2.56
N LEU A 256 24.09 -4.16 -1.49
CA LEU A 256 24.58 -5.55 -1.54
C LEU A 256 23.45 -6.57 -1.48
N ALA A 257 22.22 -6.16 -1.12
CA ALA A 257 21.03 -7.00 -1.07
C ALA A 257 19.85 -6.40 -1.86
N PRO A 258 20.02 -6.10 -3.16
CA PRO A 258 19.00 -5.39 -3.92
C PRO A 258 17.73 -6.20 -4.08
N ARG A 259 16.60 -5.49 -4.03
CA ARG A 259 15.27 -6.06 -4.12
C ARG A 259 14.99 -6.67 -5.50
N GLU A 260 14.47 -7.89 -5.48
CA GLU A 260 13.97 -8.63 -6.65
C GLU A 260 12.45 -8.69 -6.61
N TYR A 261 11.81 -8.38 -7.73
CA TYR A 261 10.36 -8.44 -7.91
C TYR A 261 10.01 -9.63 -8.80
N GLU A 262 9.39 -10.65 -8.21
CA GLU A 262 8.81 -11.75 -8.97
C GLU A 262 7.45 -11.35 -9.55
N LEU A 263 7.13 -11.81 -10.76
CA LEU A 263 5.82 -11.60 -11.35
C LEU A 263 4.76 -12.38 -10.57
N SER A 264 3.76 -11.66 -10.05
CA SER A 264 2.56 -12.25 -9.48
C SER A 264 1.59 -12.67 -10.58
N LEU A 265 0.61 -13.52 -10.24
CA LEU A 265 -0.40 -14.00 -11.19
C LEU A 265 -1.82 -13.85 -10.65
N THR A 266 -2.74 -13.50 -11.54
CA THR A 266 -4.19 -13.65 -11.34
C THR A 266 -4.72 -14.57 -12.43
N GLN A 267 -5.50 -15.58 -12.04
CA GLN A 267 -6.05 -16.57 -12.96
C GLN A 267 -7.52 -16.89 -12.66
N THR A 268 -8.28 -17.21 -13.70
CA THR A 268 -9.67 -17.67 -13.61
C THR A 268 -9.95 -18.71 -14.69
N VAL A 269 -10.85 -19.65 -14.39
CA VAL A 269 -11.33 -20.62 -15.37
C VAL A 269 -12.70 -20.20 -15.88
N LEU A 270 -12.78 -19.86 -17.17
CA LEU A 270 -14.04 -19.64 -17.88
C LEU A 270 -14.62 -20.98 -18.34
N ARG A 271 -15.91 -21.21 -18.06
CA ARG A 271 -16.63 -22.42 -18.46
C ARG A 271 -17.82 -22.08 -19.34
N VAL A 272 -17.90 -22.70 -20.51
CA VAL A 272 -19.00 -22.50 -21.47
C VAL A 272 -19.49 -23.85 -21.97
N HIS A 273 -20.79 -24.10 -21.86
CA HIS A 273 -21.37 -25.32 -22.42
C HIS A 273 -21.28 -25.30 -23.95
N THR A 274 -20.80 -26.38 -24.56
CA THR A 274 -20.65 -26.54 -26.03
C THR A 274 -21.90 -26.16 -26.81
N ARG A 275 -23.06 -26.74 -26.47
CA ARG A 275 -24.37 -26.38 -27.04
C ARG A 275 -24.66 -24.88 -27.07
N VAL A 276 -24.24 -24.12 -26.06
CA VAL A 276 -24.46 -22.67 -26.02
C VAL A 276 -23.57 -21.95 -27.03
N ALA A 277 -22.30 -22.36 -27.07
CA ALA A 277 -21.35 -21.86 -28.06
C ALA A 277 -21.66 -22.33 -29.48
N ASP A 278 -22.44 -23.39 -29.70
CA ASP A 278 -22.79 -23.86 -31.05
C ASP A 278 -24.09 -23.23 -31.56
N LEU A 279 -25.13 -23.16 -30.72
CA LEU A 279 -26.49 -22.79 -31.15
C LEU A 279 -26.85 -21.32 -30.90
N TYR A 280 -26.19 -20.63 -29.96
CA TYR A 280 -26.60 -19.29 -29.51
C TYR A 280 -25.60 -18.18 -29.84
N ASN A 281 -24.93 -18.25 -30.99
CA ASN A 281 -23.89 -17.29 -31.41
C ASN A 281 -24.36 -16.10 -32.26
N HIS A 282 -25.64 -16.00 -32.60
CA HIS A 282 -26.17 -14.87 -33.36
C HIS A 282 -27.14 -14.03 -32.54
N PRO A 283 -26.98 -12.69 -32.53
CA PRO A 283 -25.98 -11.90 -33.27
C PRO A 283 -24.57 -11.86 -32.63
N MET A 284 -24.36 -12.40 -31.43
CA MET A 284 -23.11 -12.29 -30.66
C MET A 284 -22.58 -13.67 -30.25
N ASN A 285 -21.28 -13.88 -30.42
CA ASN A 285 -20.58 -15.08 -29.98
C ASN A 285 -20.53 -15.13 -28.44
N GLN A 286 -21.12 -16.15 -27.84
CA GLN A 286 -21.23 -16.26 -26.38
C GLN A 286 -19.87 -16.43 -25.72
N THR A 287 -18.98 -17.24 -26.32
CA THR A 287 -17.66 -17.51 -25.77
C THR A 287 -16.80 -16.25 -25.77
N GLU A 288 -16.82 -15.47 -26.87
CA GLU A 288 -16.08 -14.21 -26.96
C GLU A 288 -16.59 -13.18 -25.93
N GLN A 289 -17.91 -13.05 -25.78
CA GLN A 289 -18.47 -12.10 -24.81
C GLN A 289 -18.18 -12.51 -23.36
N GLN A 290 -18.25 -13.80 -23.03
CA GLN A 290 -17.86 -14.29 -21.71
C GLN A 290 -16.36 -14.13 -21.44
N LEU A 291 -15.53 -14.38 -22.45
CA LEU A 291 -14.09 -14.14 -22.36
C LEU A 291 -13.78 -12.66 -22.15
N ARG A 292 -14.40 -11.76 -22.90
CA ARG A 292 -14.25 -10.31 -22.74
C ARG A 292 -14.58 -9.88 -21.30
N LEU A 293 -15.73 -10.30 -20.76
CA LEU A 293 -16.12 -9.98 -19.38
C LEU A 293 -15.12 -10.55 -18.35
N THR A 294 -14.62 -11.76 -18.59
CA THR A 294 -13.61 -12.41 -17.73
C THR A 294 -12.30 -11.63 -17.71
N ILE A 295 -11.86 -11.16 -18.88
CA ILE A 295 -10.65 -10.33 -19.02
C ILE A 295 -10.84 -9.01 -18.28
N GLU A 296 -12.00 -8.36 -18.42
CA GLU A 296 -12.31 -7.14 -17.69
C GLU A 296 -12.20 -7.31 -16.17
N GLU A 297 -12.73 -8.41 -15.61
CA GLU A 297 -12.59 -8.73 -14.19
C GLU A 297 -11.13 -8.98 -13.77
N ILE A 298 -10.35 -9.68 -14.60
CA ILE A 298 -8.91 -9.87 -14.35
C ILE A 298 -8.18 -8.53 -14.34
N ARG A 299 -8.51 -7.59 -15.25
CA ARG A 299 -7.92 -6.25 -15.26
C ARG A 299 -8.34 -5.41 -14.05
N GLU A 300 -9.59 -5.53 -13.60
CA GLU A 300 -10.04 -4.88 -12.36
C GLU A 300 -9.30 -5.42 -11.13
N ARG A 301 -9.07 -6.74 -11.07
CA ARG A 301 -8.26 -7.37 -10.01
C ARG A 301 -6.80 -6.96 -10.11
N GLN A 302 -6.25 -6.89 -11.32
CA GLN A 302 -4.88 -6.44 -11.56
C GLN A 302 -4.65 -5.03 -11.02
N GLU A 303 -5.54 -4.06 -11.32
CA GLU A 303 -5.40 -2.71 -10.75
C GLU A 303 -5.49 -2.72 -9.22
N TRP A 304 -6.37 -3.55 -8.65
CA TRP A 304 -6.48 -3.70 -7.20
C TRP A 304 -5.18 -4.19 -6.56
N GLU A 305 -4.52 -5.20 -7.14
CA GLU A 305 -3.24 -5.72 -6.66
C GLU A 305 -2.13 -4.67 -6.76
N LEU A 306 -2.03 -3.92 -7.87
CA LEU A 306 -1.02 -2.86 -8.00
C LEU A 306 -1.17 -1.75 -6.95
N VAL A 307 -2.37 -1.57 -6.39
CA VAL A 307 -2.61 -0.60 -5.32
C VAL A 307 -2.42 -1.21 -3.93
N ASN A 308 -2.97 -2.40 -3.68
CA ASN A 308 -3.18 -2.96 -2.34
C ASN A 308 -2.32 -4.20 -2.01
N ASN A 309 -1.59 -4.77 -2.95
CA ASN A 309 -0.75 -5.92 -2.67
C ASN A 309 0.35 -5.55 -1.65
N ARG A 310 0.56 -6.38 -0.63
CA ARG A 310 1.56 -6.11 0.43
C ARG A 310 3.00 -6.28 -0.06
N GLU A 311 3.22 -7.16 -1.03
CA GLU A 311 4.55 -7.41 -1.60
C GLU A 311 4.97 -6.30 -2.55
N PHE A 312 4.15 -5.86 -3.51
CA PHE A 312 4.57 -4.85 -4.51
C PHE A 312 3.62 -3.66 -4.68
N GLY A 313 2.43 -3.67 -4.07
CA GLY A 313 1.41 -2.65 -4.26
C GLY A 313 1.79 -1.29 -3.64
N LEU A 314 1.30 -0.20 -4.25
CA LEU A 314 1.67 1.18 -3.89
C LEU A 314 1.46 1.47 -2.40
N LEU A 315 0.28 1.19 -1.86
CA LEU A 315 -0.08 1.58 -0.49
C LEU A 315 0.82 0.98 0.58
N HIS A 316 1.48 -0.13 0.28
CA HIS A 316 2.35 -0.83 1.22
C HIS A 316 3.83 -0.62 0.94
N ASN A 317 4.21 -0.28 -0.30
CA ASN A 317 5.61 -0.23 -0.73
C ASN A 317 6.16 1.18 -0.93
N VAL A 318 5.33 2.22 -0.83
CA VAL A 318 5.86 3.58 -0.71
C VAL A 318 6.63 3.70 0.61
N ASP A 319 7.86 4.17 0.47
CA ASP A 319 8.80 4.47 1.55
C ASP A 319 8.16 5.34 2.62
N TYR A 320 8.43 5.04 3.89
CA TYR A 320 7.83 5.77 5.01
C TYR A 320 8.21 7.25 5.05
N GLY A 321 9.43 7.60 4.63
CA GLY A 321 9.84 9.00 4.47
C GLY A 321 9.18 9.70 3.28
N GLN A 322 8.37 9.00 2.49
CA GLN A 322 7.54 9.54 1.41
C GLN A 322 6.05 9.50 1.75
N ARG A 323 5.71 9.32 3.03
CA ARG A 323 4.33 9.40 3.54
C ARG A 323 4.17 10.65 4.39
N VAL A 324 3.14 11.41 4.11
CA VAL A 324 2.73 12.59 4.89
C VAL A 324 1.28 12.43 5.30
N SER A 325 0.88 13.04 6.40
CA SER A 325 -0.52 13.04 6.86
C SER A 325 -1.14 14.41 6.62
N THR A 326 -2.44 14.46 6.40
CA THR A 326 -3.16 15.74 6.32
C THR A 326 -3.00 16.53 7.62
N PHE A 327 -2.81 17.84 7.50
CA PHE A 327 -2.66 18.72 8.67
C PHE A 327 -3.97 18.88 9.46
N SER A 328 -5.11 18.98 8.76
CA SER A 328 -6.41 19.31 9.36
C SER A 328 -7.46 18.20 9.25
N GLY A 329 -7.09 17.02 8.72
CA GLY A 329 -8.00 15.92 8.39
C GLY A 329 -8.39 15.89 6.91
N PRO A 330 -9.23 16.81 6.41
CA PRO A 330 -9.54 16.89 4.98
C PRO A 330 -8.34 17.32 4.13
N PRO A 331 -8.24 16.88 2.86
CA PRO A 331 -7.10 17.21 1.99
C PRO A 331 -7.20 18.65 1.51
N THR A 332 -6.28 19.50 1.96
CA THR A 332 -6.17 20.90 1.56
C THR A 332 -5.22 21.09 0.37
N PRO A 333 -5.29 22.24 -0.33
CA PRO A 333 -4.29 22.65 -1.30
C PRO A 333 -2.85 22.56 -0.80
N ASP A 334 -2.61 22.92 0.46
CA ASP A 334 -1.27 22.89 1.06
C ASP A 334 -0.78 21.46 1.26
N ASP A 335 -1.66 20.53 1.67
CA ASP A 335 -1.31 19.10 1.78
C ASP A 335 -0.94 18.49 0.42
N LEU A 336 -1.60 18.92 -0.66
CA LEU A 336 -1.27 18.47 -2.03
C LEU A 336 0.00 19.14 -2.56
N ASP A 337 0.26 20.41 -2.24
CA ASP A 337 1.51 21.09 -2.59
C ASP A 337 2.70 20.46 -1.81
N GLU A 338 2.50 20.06 -0.54
CA GLU A 338 3.47 19.28 0.23
C GLU A 338 3.77 17.95 -0.45
N LEU A 339 2.74 17.13 -0.74
CA LEU A 339 2.89 15.86 -1.44
C LEU A 339 3.57 16.01 -2.81
N LEU A 340 3.30 17.11 -3.52
CA LEU A 340 3.93 17.43 -4.80
C LEU A 340 5.41 17.77 -4.64
N SER A 341 5.76 18.55 -3.60
CA SER A 341 7.11 19.06 -3.36
C SER A 341 8.11 17.98 -2.94
N MET A 342 7.63 16.87 -2.39
CA MET A 342 8.45 15.74 -1.95
C MET A 342 9.24 15.09 -3.09
N ARG A 343 8.86 15.35 -4.34
CA ARG A 343 9.40 14.68 -5.52
C ARG A 343 9.44 15.55 -6.76
N ARG A 344 10.47 15.34 -7.56
CA ARG A 344 10.57 15.93 -8.90
C ARG A 344 9.70 15.16 -9.90
N LYS A 345 9.24 15.86 -10.94
CA LYS A 345 8.56 15.26 -12.12
C LYS A 345 7.37 14.36 -11.77
N THR A 346 6.54 14.77 -10.81
CA THR A 346 5.25 14.11 -10.58
C THR A 346 4.45 14.13 -11.87
N ARG A 347 4.05 12.94 -12.35
CA ARG A 347 3.30 12.74 -13.59
C ARG A 347 1.80 12.69 -13.35
N LEU A 348 1.37 12.19 -12.19
CA LEU A 348 -0.04 12.03 -11.87
C LEU A 348 -0.28 11.87 -10.37
N PHE A 349 -1.52 12.16 -9.97
CA PHE A 349 -2.08 11.77 -8.68
C PHE A 349 -3.17 10.70 -8.88
N LEU A 350 -3.29 9.78 -7.93
CA LEU A 350 -4.36 8.79 -7.83
C LEU A 350 -5.06 8.97 -6.50
N ALA A 351 -6.38 9.07 -6.53
CA ALA A 351 -7.16 9.26 -5.32
C ALA A 351 -8.52 8.58 -5.45
N HIS A 352 -9.07 8.13 -4.32
CA HIS A 352 -10.46 7.68 -4.32
C HIS A 352 -11.39 8.83 -4.77
N PRO A 353 -12.44 8.59 -5.59
CA PRO A 353 -13.33 9.66 -6.07
C PRO A 353 -13.88 10.58 -4.96
N LYS A 354 -14.21 10.01 -3.79
CA LYS A 354 -14.64 10.78 -2.61
C LYS A 354 -13.53 11.68 -2.03
N ALA A 355 -12.26 11.27 -2.09
CA ALA A 355 -11.13 12.10 -1.69
C ALA A 355 -10.89 13.26 -2.66
N ILE A 356 -11.03 13.01 -3.98
CA ILE A 356 -11.00 14.06 -5.01
C ILE A 356 -12.10 15.10 -4.75
N ALA A 357 -13.32 14.64 -4.48
CA ALA A 357 -14.42 15.53 -4.13
C ALA A 357 -14.16 16.31 -2.83
N ALA A 358 -13.54 15.69 -1.82
CA ALA A 358 -13.15 16.36 -0.58
C ALA A 358 -12.12 17.47 -0.83
N PHE A 359 -11.13 17.20 -1.68
CA PHE A 359 -10.13 18.18 -2.09
C PHE A 359 -10.76 19.37 -2.83
N PHE A 360 -11.66 19.13 -3.78
CA PHE A 360 -12.35 20.21 -4.48
C PHE A 360 -13.27 21.03 -3.57
N ARG A 361 -13.89 20.43 -2.55
CA ARG A 361 -14.59 21.21 -1.51
C ARG A 361 -13.65 22.13 -0.74
N GLN A 362 -12.41 21.70 -0.46
CA GLN A 362 -11.41 22.53 0.19
C GLN A 362 -10.90 23.66 -0.70
N CYS A 363 -10.78 23.41 -2.01
CA CYS A 363 -10.47 24.45 -3.01
C CYS A 363 -11.59 25.49 -3.10
N ASN A 364 -12.84 25.05 -3.26
CA ASN A 364 -14.00 25.93 -3.33
C ASN A 364 -14.13 26.81 -2.08
N ARG A 365 -13.91 26.25 -0.88
CA ARG A 365 -13.92 27.01 0.38
C ARG A 365 -12.89 28.14 0.39
N ARG A 366 -11.76 27.95 -0.30
CA ARG A 366 -10.67 28.92 -0.43
C ARG A 366 -10.79 29.81 -1.67
N GLY A 367 -11.88 29.68 -2.45
CA GLY A 367 -12.06 30.41 -3.71
C GLY A 367 -11.09 29.99 -4.81
N LEU A 368 -10.53 28.78 -4.73
CA LEU A 368 -9.59 28.23 -5.71
C LEU A 368 -10.32 27.36 -6.72
N VAL A 369 -10.01 27.54 -8.01
CA VAL A 369 -10.50 26.70 -9.10
C VAL A 369 -9.32 25.85 -9.60
N PRO A 370 -9.32 24.53 -9.37
CA PRO A 370 -8.31 23.63 -9.92
C PRO A 370 -8.28 23.71 -11.45
N GLY A 371 -7.09 23.58 -12.03
CA GLY A 371 -6.93 23.57 -13.49
C GLY A 371 -7.36 22.24 -14.11
N THR A 372 -7.20 22.14 -15.43
CA THR A 372 -7.38 20.90 -16.19
C THR A 372 -6.15 20.62 -17.05
N VAL A 373 -5.96 19.36 -17.42
CA VAL A 373 -4.94 18.91 -18.37
C VAL A 373 -5.63 18.08 -19.44
N ASN A 374 -5.23 18.26 -20.71
CA ASN A 374 -5.71 17.46 -21.82
C ASN A 374 -4.91 16.16 -21.91
N LEU A 375 -5.60 15.03 -21.85
CA LEU A 375 -5.05 13.68 -21.98
C LEU A 375 -5.87 12.95 -23.04
N ASP A 376 -5.23 12.62 -24.17
CA ASP A 376 -5.85 11.92 -25.30
C ASP A 376 -7.18 12.56 -25.77
N GLY A 377 -7.27 13.89 -25.72
CA GLY A 377 -8.47 14.64 -26.12
C GLY A 377 -9.49 14.86 -25.01
N HIS A 378 -9.27 14.33 -23.80
CA HIS A 378 -10.14 14.51 -22.64
C HIS A 378 -9.56 15.50 -21.64
N GLU A 379 -10.37 16.42 -21.14
CA GLU A 379 -9.99 17.29 -20.03
C GLU A 379 -10.14 16.56 -18.70
N VAL A 380 -9.02 16.42 -17.98
CA VAL A 380 -8.96 15.81 -16.66
C VAL A 380 -8.62 16.88 -15.63
N PRO A 381 -9.28 16.89 -14.45
CA PRO A 381 -8.93 17.80 -13.38
C PRO A 381 -7.46 17.67 -12.97
N ALA A 382 -6.82 18.79 -12.66
CA ALA A 382 -5.40 18.85 -12.35
C ALA A 382 -5.08 19.83 -11.23
N TRP A 383 -4.02 19.52 -10.49
CA TRP A 383 -3.45 20.40 -9.49
C TRP A 383 -2.01 20.76 -9.90
N ARG A 384 -1.71 22.06 -10.04
CA ARG A 384 -0.39 22.56 -10.50
C ARG A 384 0.09 21.92 -11.81
N GLY A 385 -0.83 21.62 -12.74
CA GLY A 385 -0.50 20.98 -14.02
C GLY A 385 -0.31 19.46 -13.94
N VAL A 386 -0.53 18.84 -12.78
CA VAL A 386 -0.50 17.38 -12.61
C VAL A 386 -1.93 16.84 -12.56
N PRO A 387 -2.31 15.88 -13.43
CA PRO A 387 -3.65 15.31 -13.46
C PRO A 387 -3.97 14.51 -12.19
N LEU A 388 -5.21 14.62 -11.73
CA LEU A 388 -5.74 13.93 -10.56
C LEU A 388 -6.77 12.88 -11.01
N PHE A 389 -6.34 11.62 -11.03
CA PHE A 389 -7.14 10.52 -11.55
C PHE A 389 -7.94 9.79 -10.45
N PRO A 390 -9.22 9.46 -10.72
CA PRO A 390 -10.01 8.63 -9.82
C PRO A 390 -9.51 7.19 -9.85
N CYS A 391 -9.25 6.63 -8.67
CA CYS A 391 -8.96 5.21 -8.47
C CYS A 391 -9.85 4.66 -7.36
N GLY A 392 -10.86 3.87 -7.75
CA GLY A 392 -11.79 3.25 -6.79
C GLY A 392 -11.17 2.11 -5.96
N LYS A 393 -9.94 1.69 -6.29
CA LYS A 393 -9.22 0.61 -5.58
C LYS A 393 -8.49 1.09 -4.33
N ILE A 394 -8.37 2.40 -4.12
CA ILE A 394 -7.83 2.97 -2.88
C ILE A 394 -8.92 2.87 -1.81
N PRO A 395 -8.66 2.20 -0.67
CA PRO A 395 -9.69 1.94 0.33
C PRO A 395 -10.13 3.22 1.05
N ILE A 396 -11.35 3.18 1.59
CA ILE A 396 -11.81 4.12 2.62
C ILE A 396 -11.93 3.32 3.91
N SER A 397 -11.25 3.78 4.95
CA SER A 397 -11.29 3.18 6.28
C SER A 397 -12.68 3.32 6.92
N PRO A 398 -12.99 2.51 7.95
CA PRO A 398 -14.19 2.71 8.76
C PRO A 398 -14.28 4.11 9.40
N GLN A 399 -13.14 4.78 9.61
CA GLN A 399 -13.03 6.14 10.12
C GLN A 399 -13.25 7.21 9.03
N HIS A 400 -13.72 6.83 7.84
CA HIS A 400 -13.93 7.72 6.70
C HIS A 400 -12.66 8.46 6.25
N THR A 401 -11.50 7.83 6.43
CA THR A 401 -10.21 8.31 5.89
C THR A 401 -9.80 7.48 4.69
N SER A 402 -9.02 8.07 3.79
CA SER A 402 -8.47 7.43 2.60
C SER A 402 -7.05 7.95 2.37
N SER A 403 -6.50 7.68 1.19
CA SER A 403 -5.16 8.14 0.81
C SER A 403 -5.17 8.78 -0.58
N ILE A 404 -4.23 9.70 -0.81
CA ILE A 404 -3.93 10.26 -2.14
C ILE A 404 -2.50 9.90 -2.47
N ILE A 405 -2.29 9.27 -3.63
CA ILE A 405 -0.98 8.80 -4.08
C ILE A 405 -0.49 9.74 -5.18
N ALA A 406 0.75 10.18 -5.11
CA ALA A 406 1.43 10.87 -6.19
C ALA A 406 2.42 9.92 -6.85
N LEU A 407 2.53 9.91 -8.20
CA LEU A 407 3.46 9.03 -8.96
C LEU A 407 4.38 9.82 -9.93
N ARG A 408 5.68 9.52 -9.93
CA ARG A 408 6.63 9.75 -11.03
C ARG A 408 6.74 8.41 -11.73
N THR A 409 6.62 8.36 -13.04
CA THR A 409 6.53 7.10 -13.79
C THR A 409 7.67 6.94 -14.80
N GLY A 410 8.02 5.69 -15.11
CA GLY A 410 8.94 5.33 -16.18
C GLY A 410 10.39 5.15 -15.77
N GLU A 411 11.07 4.21 -16.42
CA GLU A 411 12.44 3.80 -16.10
C GLU A 411 13.46 4.93 -16.29
N LYS A 412 13.37 5.67 -17.40
CA LYS A 412 14.27 6.80 -17.73
C LYS A 412 14.26 7.90 -16.67
N ASP A 413 13.11 8.12 -16.02
CA ASP A 413 12.96 9.12 -14.98
C ASP A 413 13.16 8.53 -13.57
N GLN A 414 13.56 7.26 -13.46
CA GLN A 414 13.66 6.52 -12.20
C GLN A 414 12.33 6.61 -11.43
N GLY A 415 11.23 6.35 -12.15
CA GLY A 415 9.86 6.39 -11.64
C GLY A 415 9.37 5.03 -11.18
N VAL A 416 8.05 4.90 -11.06
CA VAL A 416 7.34 3.64 -10.94
C VAL A 416 7.11 3.04 -12.32
N VAL A 417 7.31 1.72 -12.45
CA VAL A 417 7.10 0.94 -13.67
C VAL A 417 6.23 -0.27 -13.39
N GLY A 418 5.32 -0.58 -14.30
CA GLY A 418 4.62 -1.87 -14.33
C GLY A 418 5.54 -2.93 -14.92
N LEU A 419 5.41 -4.16 -14.45
CA LEU A 419 6.17 -5.32 -14.93
C LEU A 419 5.19 -6.34 -15.50
N HIS A 420 5.50 -6.90 -16.66
CA HIS A 420 4.71 -7.94 -17.30
C HIS A 420 5.63 -8.81 -18.15
N GLN A 421 5.15 -9.99 -18.55
CA GLN A 421 5.88 -10.86 -19.47
C GLN A 421 5.13 -10.94 -20.79
N THR A 422 5.76 -10.50 -21.88
CA THR A 422 5.23 -10.64 -23.23
C THR A 422 5.79 -11.86 -23.95
N GLY A 423 5.10 -12.33 -24.99
CA GLY A 423 5.52 -13.49 -25.77
C GLY A 423 5.27 -14.82 -25.05
N ILE A 424 4.32 -14.86 -24.13
CA ILE A 424 3.90 -16.08 -23.45
C ILE A 424 3.08 -16.99 -24.40
N PRO A 425 3.09 -18.32 -24.21
CA PRO A 425 2.27 -19.21 -25.02
C PRO A 425 0.78 -18.85 -24.91
N GLU A 426 0.09 -18.82 -26.06
CA GLU A 426 -1.34 -18.50 -26.17
C GLU A 426 -1.69 -17.09 -25.62
N GLU A 427 -0.75 -16.14 -25.76
CA GLU A 427 -0.96 -14.74 -25.42
C GLU A 427 -2.12 -14.13 -26.22
N TYR A 428 -3.04 -13.52 -25.50
CA TYR A 428 -4.21 -12.83 -26.04
C TYR A 428 -3.98 -11.30 -26.06
N GLU A 429 -3.41 -10.77 -24.97
CA GLU A 429 -2.98 -9.38 -24.81
C GLU A 429 -1.64 -9.36 -24.06
N PRO A 430 -0.84 -8.27 -24.13
CA PRO A 430 0.43 -8.19 -23.40
C PRO A 430 0.31 -8.61 -21.93
N GLY A 431 1.01 -9.68 -21.54
CA GLY A 431 0.99 -10.21 -20.18
C GLY A 431 -0.26 -10.99 -19.78
N LEU A 432 -1.14 -11.35 -20.72
CA LEU A 432 -2.37 -12.13 -20.50
C LEU A 432 -2.51 -13.24 -21.54
N ASN A 433 -2.65 -14.49 -21.10
CA ASN A 433 -2.93 -15.63 -21.98
C ASN A 433 -4.28 -16.28 -21.70
N VAL A 434 -4.80 -16.95 -22.73
CA VAL A 434 -6.08 -17.68 -22.69
C VAL A 434 -5.85 -19.08 -23.22
N ARG A 435 -5.86 -20.07 -22.33
CA ARG A 435 -5.54 -21.46 -22.64
C ARG A 435 -6.75 -22.37 -22.63
N PHE A 436 -6.96 -23.09 -23.73
CA PHE A 436 -8.00 -24.11 -23.79
C PHE A 436 -7.60 -25.35 -22.98
N MET A 437 -8.41 -25.72 -22.00
CA MET A 437 -8.15 -26.85 -21.10
C MET A 437 -8.80 -28.16 -21.55
N GLY A 438 -9.67 -28.12 -22.58
CA GLY A 438 -10.44 -29.26 -23.05
C GLY A 438 -11.92 -29.17 -22.75
N ILE A 439 -12.62 -30.28 -23.04
CA ILE A 439 -14.06 -30.46 -22.84
C ILE A 439 -14.25 -31.62 -21.86
N ASP A 440 -15.07 -31.42 -20.83
CA ASP A 440 -15.37 -32.48 -19.87
C ASP A 440 -16.48 -33.44 -20.36
N SER A 441 -16.75 -34.48 -19.56
CA SER A 441 -17.80 -35.47 -19.86
C SER A 441 -19.22 -34.90 -19.85
N THR A 442 -19.41 -33.68 -19.37
CA THR A 442 -20.68 -32.93 -19.40
C THR A 442 -20.76 -31.92 -20.55
N ALA A 443 -19.82 -32.01 -21.50
CA ALA A 443 -19.75 -31.14 -22.68
C ALA A 443 -19.54 -29.65 -22.34
N ILE A 444 -18.81 -29.37 -21.25
CA ILE A 444 -18.40 -28.01 -20.86
C ILE A 444 -16.97 -27.76 -21.36
N MET A 445 -16.80 -26.72 -22.20
CA MET A 445 -15.50 -26.19 -22.60
C MET A 445 -14.92 -25.34 -21.48
N SER A 446 -13.65 -25.57 -21.13
CA SER A 446 -12.94 -24.77 -20.11
C SER A 446 -11.76 -24.01 -20.73
N TYR A 447 -11.65 -22.72 -20.39
CA TYR A 447 -10.54 -21.85 -20.75
C TYR A 447 -9.88 -21.31 -19.47
N LEU A 448 -8.57 -21.46 -19.34
CA LEU A 448 -7.78 -20.83 -18.29
C LEU A 448 -7.31 -19.45 -18.76
N VAL A 449 -7.77 -18.39 -18.13
CA VAL A 449 -7.31 -17.02 -18.40
C VAL A 449 -6.35 -16.62 -17.29
N THR A 450 -5.11 -16.27 -17.63
CA THR A 450 -4.08 -15.89 -16.65
C THR A 450 -3.40 -14.59 -17.06
N ALA A 451 -3.16 -13.71 -16.09
CA ALA A 451 -2.38 -12.49 -16.27
C ALA A 451 -1.18 -12.48 -15.32
N TYR A 452 0.00 -12.18 -15.86
CA TYR A 452 1.27 -12.09 -15.13
C TYR A 452 1.71 -10.64 -15.02
N TYR A 453 1.87 -10.14 -13.79
CA TYR A 453 2.23 -8.76 -13.56
C TYR A 453 2.86 -8.52 -12.19
N ALA A 454 3.63 -7.44 -12.09
CA ALA A 454 4.06 -6.83 -10.84
C ALA A 454 4.28 -5.34 -11.07
N MET A 455 4.84 -4.63 -10.09
CA MET A 455 5.23 -3.23 -10.25
C MET A 455 6.43 -2.93 -9.35
N ALA A 456 7.34 -2.11 -9.86
CA ALA A 456 8.54 -1.73 -9.15
C ALA A 456 8.60 -0.21 -8.96
N ILE A 457 8.84 0.22 -7.72
CA ILE A 457 9.24 1.59 -7.40
C ILE A 457 10.76 1.63 -7.51
N LEU A 458 11.31 2.34 -8.50
CA LEU A 458 12.76 2.25 -8.77
C LEU A 458 13.60 2.96 -7.69
N VAL A 459 13.11 4.06 -7.15
CA VAL A 459 13.74 4.82 -6.06
C VAL A 459 12.67 5.35 -5.09
N PRO A 460 12.97 5.56 -3.80
CA PRO A 460 11.98 5.96 -2.79
C PRO A 460 11.15 7.18 -3.18
N ASP A 461 11.78 8.26 -3.66
CA ASP A 461 11.12 9.52 -4.06
C ASP A 461 10.23 9.41 -5.32
N ALA A 462 10.18 8.23 -5.95
CA ALA A 462 9.36 7.98 -7.13
C ALA A 462 7.88 7.79 -6.82
N ALA A 463 7.48 7.61 -5.56
CA ALA A 463 6.10 7.45 -5.10
C ALA A 463 5.93 8.17 -3.76
N GLY A 464 4.76 8.77 -3.53
CA GLY A 464 4.44 9.43 -2.26
C GLY A 464 2.98 9.26 -1.91
N ILE A 465 2.65 9.22 -0.61
CA ILE A 465 1.29 9.04 -0.11
C ILE A 465 0.94 10.14 0.88
N LEU A 466 -0.19 10.81 0.65
CA LEU A 466 -0.89 11.58 1.67
C LEU A 466 -1.90 10.67 2.38
N GLU A 467 -1.66 10.40 3.65
CA GLU A 467 -2.42 9.52 4.53
C GLU A 467 -3.48 10.29 5.33
N ASN A 468 -4.42 9.55 5.92
CA ASN A 468 -5.47 10.07 6.80
C ASN A 468 -6.37 11.13 6.14
N VAL A 469 -6.57 11.03 4.82
CA VAL A 469 -7.37 11.97 4.05
C VAL A 469 -8.85 11.80 4.39
N GLN A 470 -9.42 12.73 5.15
CA GLN A 470 -10.83 12.68 5.54
C GLN A 470 -11.74 12.99 4.33
N VAL A 471 -12.54 12.01 3.89
CA VAL A 471 -13.35 12.13 2.66
C VAL A 471 -14.76 12.66 2.89
N GLY A 472 -15.23 12.74 4.14
CA GLY A 472 -16.57 13.18 4.52
C GLY A 472 -16.67 13.62 5.99
N ARG A 473 -17.78 14.29 6.34
CA ARG A 473 -18.09 14.58 7.75
C ARG A 473 -18.42 13.26 8.43
N THR A 474 -17.78 12.98 9.56
CA THR A 474 -18.34 12.07 10.56
C THR A 474 -19.71 12.65 10.91
N ALA A 475 -20.77 11.86 10.79
CA ALA A 475 -22.04 12.25 11.38
C ALA A 475 -21.78 12.31 12.90
N GLU A 476 -21.75 13.52 13.46
CA GLU A 476 -22.07 13.72 14.86
C GLU A 476 -23.57 13.54 15.06
#